data_AF-A0A2D9XKV1-F1
#
_entry.id   AF-A0A2D9XKV1-F1
#
_cell.length_a   1.000
_cell.length_b   1.000
_cell.length_c   1.000
_cell.angle_alpha   90.00
_cell.angle_beta   90.00
_cell.angle_gamma   90.00
#
_symmetry.space_group_name_H-M   'P 1'
#
loop_
_entity.id
_entity.type
_entity.pdbx_description
1 polymer ?
#
loop_
_entity_poly.entity_id
_entity_poly.type
_entity_poly.pdbx_seq_one_letter_code
_entity_poly.pdbx_strand_id
1 'polypeptide(L)'
;MKPFYCFFIILLLFSCVQNKKEKTQVVEDKYSSSSLSYPEEIHITNIKQLTFGGDNAEAYWSFDDSRLVFQAKNDLWGAKCDQMFITDTNNYNMHTSIPDLVSTGFGRTTCSYFLPGDSTILYASTHLSDSLCPPVPERREDGKYVWPIYDSFDIFISDLKGNIIHQLTDLDGYDAEATVSPKGDKIVFTSIRSGDLELYTCNLDGTNVKQITNELGYDGGAFFSNDGSKLIFRASRPKAKDEIEEYKSLLANGLVQPTNMELFICNVDGTDLRQITSLGGANWAPFFHPSDQKIIFSSNHKSKRGFPFNLFMIDVDGSNLKQITYDNMFDAFPVFSNDGQKIVFSSNRNNGGTRETNLFIADWKD
;
A
#
# COMPACT_ATOMS: atom_id res chain seq x y z
N MET A 1 -9.66 32.10 -69.00
CA MET A 1 -8.81 31.46 -67.97
C MET A 1 -8.14 32.57 -67.16
N LYS A 2 -8.54 32.77 -65.90
CA LYS A 2 -7.89 33.69 -64.95
C LYS A 2 -7.16 32.83 -63.91
N PRO A 3 -5.91 33.13 -63.52
CA PRO A 3 -5.21 32.35 -62.51
C PRO A 3 -5.65 32.78 -61.10
N PHE A 4 -5.95 31.81 -60.25
CA PHE A 4 -6.20 31.98 -58.82
C PHE A 4 -4.85 31.92 -58.10
N TYR A 5 -4.48 32.98 -57.38
CA TYR A 5 -3.31 32.97 -56.49
C TYR A 5 -3.77 32.61 -55.08
N CYS A 6 -3.34 31.45 -54.57
CA CYS A 6 -3.48 31.08 -53.16
C CYS A 6 -2.40 31.77 -52.33
N PHE A 7 -2.79 32.64 -51.42
CA PHE A 7 -1.93 33.19 -50.36
C PHE A 7 -1.79 32.15 -49.24
N PHE A 8 -0.59 31.65 -49.00
CA PHE A 8 -0.26 30.86 -47.81
C PHE A 8 0.07 31.81 -46.67
N ILE A 9 -0.75 31.82 -45.62
CA ILE A 9 -0.45 32.52 -44.35
C ILE A 9 0.35 31.55 -43.48
N ILE A 10 1.62 31.87 -43.21
CA ILE A 10 2.44 31.15 -42.24
C ILE A 10 2.12 31.72 -40.85
N LEU A 11 1.44 30.95 -40.02
CA LEU A 11 1.26 31.25 -38.60
C LEU A 11 2.50 30.76 -37.83
N LEU A 12 3.32 31.68 -37.33
CA LEU A 12 4.38 31.40 -36.37
C LEU A 12 3.75 31.25 -34.98
N LEU A 13 3.64 30.00 -34.49
CA LEU A 13 3.30 29.71 -33.10
C LEU A 13 4.56 29.89 -32.24
N PHE A 14 4.64 31.02 -31.51
CA PHE A 14 5.57 31.16 -30.39
C PHE A 14 5.06 30.31 -29.22
N SER A 15 5.73 29.19 -28.96
CA SER A 15 5.54 28.42 -27.73
C SER A 15 6.17 29.17 -26.56
N CYS A 16 5.36 29.80 -25.72
CA CYS A 16 5.79 30.30 -24.42
C CYS A 16 6.18 29.10 -23.53
N VAL A 17 7.48 28.93 -23.29
CA VAL A 17 7.99 28.07 -22.20
C VAL A 17 7.72 28.81 -20.88
N GLN A 18 6.55 28.60 -20.30
CA GLN A 18 6.23 29.09 -18.95
C GLN A 18 6.70 28.06 -17.90
N ASN A 19 7.79 28.46 -17.22
CA ASN A 19 8.23 28.15 -15.85
C ASN A 19 7.99 26.73 -15.26
N LYS A 20 8.97 25.84 -15.49
CA LYS A 20 9.30 24.77 -14.52
C LYS A 20 9.84 25.33 -13.19
N LYS A 21 10.54 26.48 -13.21
CA LYS A 21 11.21 27.06 -12.04
C LYS A 21 10.27 27.54 -10.91
N GLU A 22 9.12 28.13 -11.24
CA GLU A 22 8.17 28.62 -10.21
C GLU A 22 7.52 27.48 -9.43
N LYS A 23 7.17 26.36 -10.08
CA LYS A 23 6.58 25.20 -9.37
C LYS A 23 7.60 24.54 -8.43
N THR A 24 8.86 24.45 -8.82
CA THR A 24 9.93 23.87 -7.99
C THR A 24 10.14 24.67 -6.70
N GLN A 25 10.14 26.00 -6.79
CA GLN A 25 10.38 26.87 -5.64
C GLN A 25 9.22 26.85 -4.63
N VAL A 26 7.96 26.76 -5.11
CA VAL A 26 6.76 26.66 -4.24
C VAL A 26 6.71 25.34 -3.45
N VAL A 27 7.24 24.25 -4.02
CA VAL A 27 7.35 22.95 -3.33
C VAL A 27 8.41 23.03 -2.24
N GLU A 28 9.60 23.55 -2.52
CA GLU A 28 10.69 23.68 -1.53
C GLU A 28 10.31 24.55 -0.32
N ASP A 29 9.62 25.67 -0.54
CA ASP A 29 9.22 26.59 0.54
C ASP A 29 8.17 25.96 1.50
N LYS A 30 7.38 24.98 1.04
CA LYS A 30 6.33 24.32 1.84
C LYS A 30 6.88 23.32 2.87
N TYR A 31 8.04 22.72 2.62
CA TYR A 31 8.55 21.54 3.35
C TYR A 31 9.80 21.82 4.22
N SER A 32 10.11 23.09 4.53
CA SER A 32 11.41 23.48 5.08
C SER A 32 11.50 23.63 6.62
N SER A 33 10.45 23.34 7.39
CA SER A 33 10.39 23.75 8.81
C SER A 33 10.12 22.65 9.85
N SER A 34 9.85 21.40 9.46
CA SER A 34 9.55 20.32 10.43
C SER A 34 10.69 19.31 10.58
N SER A 35 10.99 18.91 11.82
CA SER A 35 11.95 17.85 12.11
C SER A 35 11.43 16.53 11.55
N LEU A 36 12.27 15.79 10.81
CA LEU A 36 11.95 14.46 10.31
C LEU A 36 12.10 13.37 11.36
N SER A 37 12.85 13.64 12.43
CA SER A 37 13.21 12.69 13.49
C SER A 37 12.77 13.18 14.85
N TYR A 38 12.43 12.24 15.73
CA TYR A 38 12.14 12.48 17.14
C TYR A 38 13.22 11.84 18.03
N PRO A 39 13.63 12.46 19.15
CA PRO A 39 14.68 11.91 20.03
C PRO A 39 14.42 10.48 20.54
N GLU A 40 13.15 10.10 20.67
CA GLU A 40 12.70 8.78 21.10
C GLU A 40 12.79 7.71 20.00
N GLU A 41 12.91 8.11 18.73
CA GLU A 41 13.04 7.22 17.57
C GLU A 41 14.47 6.65 17.46
N ILE A 42 14.85 5.78 18.40
CA ILE A 42 16.23 5.28 18.49
C ILE A 42 16.59 4.19 17.46
N HIS A 43 15.58 3.57 16.85
CA HIS A 43 15.73 2.47 15.89
C HIS A 43 15.78 2.94 14.43
N ILE A 44 15.27 4.14 14.13
CA ILE A 44 15.28 4.72 12.78
C ILE A 44 16.17 5.96 12.76
N THR A 45 17.15 5.95 11.88
CA THR A 45 18.13 7.05 11.75
C THR A 45 18.25 7.49 10.31
N ASN A 46 18.87 8.66 10.08
CA ASN A 46 19.11 9.19 8.74
C ASN A 46 17.87 9.26 7.83
N ILE A 47 16.70 9.57 8.40
CA ILE A 47 15.41 9.59 7.69
C ILE A 47 15.49 10.54 6.47
N LYS A 48 15.08 10.01 5.30
CA LYS A 48 14.97 10.73 4.03
C LYS A 48 13.55 10.63 3.51
N GLN A 49 12.96 11.77 3.20
CA GLN A 49 11.68 11.83 2.47
C GLN A 49 11.93 11.57 0.98
N LEU A 50 11.13 10.70 0.39
CA LEU A 50 11.20 10.36 -1.02
C LEU A 50 10.18 11.14 -1.84
N THR A 51 8.90 11.09 -1.44
CA THR A 51 7.79 11.66 -2.23
C THR A 51 7.24 12.95 -1.62
N PHE A 52 6.52 13.71 -2.44
CA PHE A 52 5.95 15.01 -2.06
C PHE A 52 4.59 15.20 -2.73
N GLY A 53 3.59 15.64 -1.97
CA GLY A 53 2.23 15.88 -2.45
C GLY A 53 1.43 14.59 -2.67
N GLY A 54 0.10 14.71 -2.66
CA GLY A 54 -0.81 13.58 -2.89
C GLY A 54 -0.82 12.55 -1.74
N ASP A 55 -1.23 11.34 -2.08
CA ASP A 55 -1.28 10.18 -1.20
C ASP A 55 -0.37 9.09 -1.78
N ASN A 56 0.82 8.91 -1.18
CA ASN A 56 1.82 7.94 -1.61
C ASN A 56 2.09 6.98 -0.45
N ALA A 57 1.89 5.69 -0.67
CA ALA A 57 1.95 4.69 0.39
C ALA A 57 2.35 3.31 -0.16
N GLU A 58 2.41 2.31 0.73
CA GLU A 58 2.58 0.89 0.38
C GLU A 58 3.78 0.68 -0.55
N ALA A 59 4.97 1.06 -0.08
CA ALA A 59 6.21 0.87 -0.80
C ALA A 59 6.89 -0.45 -0.40
N TYR A 60 7.31 -1.21 -1.41
CA TYR A 60 7.92 -2.54 -1.23
C TYR A 60 9.22 -2.65 -2.01
N TRP A 61 10.21 -3.29 -1.41
CA TRP A 61 11.55 -3.45 -1.97
C TRP A 61 11.58 -4.46 -3.11
N SER A 62 12.42 -4.21 -4.11
CA SER A 62 12.89 -5.24 -5.04
C SER A 62 13.72 -6.29 -4.29
N PHE A 63 13.86 -7.49 -4.85
CA PHE A 63 14.62 -8.59 -4.23
C PHE A 63 16.10 -8.22 -4.01
N ASP A 64 16.65 -7.33 -4.83
CA ASP A 64 18.00 -6.81 -4.71
C ASP A 64 18.15 -5.52 -3.88
N ASP A 65 17.06 -5.04 -3.24
CA ASP A 65 17.00 -3.79 -2.47
C ASP A 65 17.35 -2.49 -3.25
N SER A 66 17.43 -2.55 -4.58
CA SER A 66 17.80 -1.38 -5.41
C SER A 66 16.64 -0.44 -5.70
N ARG A 67 15.40 -0.93 -5.70
CA ARG A 67 14.20 -0.18 -6.10
C ARG A 67 13.05 -0.40 -5.14
N LEU A 68 12.11 0.55 -5.18
CA LEU A 68 10.80 0.44 -4.55
C LEU A 68 9.72 0.46 -5.61
N VAL A 69 8.74 -0.43 -5.49
CA VAL A 69 7.43 -0.29 -6.14
C VAL A 69 6.45 0.22 -5.10
N PHE A 70 5.59 1.17 -5.46
CA PHE A 70 4.68 1.79 -4.51
C PHE A 70 3.39 2.30 -5.15
N GLN A 71 2.37 2.47 -4.31
CA GLN A 71 1.09 3.04 -4.70
C GLN A 71 1.11 4.57 -4.56
N ALA A 72 0.61 5.28 -5.57
CA ALA A 72 0.38 6.71 -5.45
C ALA A 72 -0.89 7.19 -6.16
N LYS A 73 -1.60 8.08 -5.47
CA LYS A 73 -2.60 8.98 -6.01
C LYS A 73 -2.06 10.40 -5.89
N ASN A 74 -1.44 10.88 -6.96
CA ASN A 74 -0.74 12.15 -6.96
C ASN A 74 -1.11 12.99 -8.18
N ASP A 75 -1.85 14.07 -7.93
CA ASP A 75 -2.32 15.01 -8.96
C ASP A 75 -1.18 15.66 -9.74
N LEU A 76 -0.01 15.85 -9.12
CA LEU A 76 1.17 16.41 -9.78
C LEU A 76 1.76 15.46 -10.82
N TRP A 77 1.49 14.16 -10.67
CA TRP A 77 1.94 13.09 -11.57
C TRP A 77 0.86 12.68 -12.58
N GLY A 78 -0.33 13.32 -12.53
CA GLY A 78 -1.47 12.95 -13.35
C GLY A 78 -2.25 11.73 -12.86
N ALA A 79 -1.88 11.14 -11.72
CA ALA A 79 -2.53 9.97 -11.13
C ALA A 79 -3.77 10.38 -10.32
N LYS A 80 -4.94 10.33 -10.96
CA LYS A 80 -6.24 10.62 -10.33
C LYS A 80 -6.79 9.47 -9.49
N CYS A 81 -6.28 8.26 -9.73
CA CYS A 81 -6.46 7.07 -8.91
C CYS A 81 -5.14 6.63 -8.32
N ASP A 82 -5.23 5.72 -7.35
CA ASP A 82 -4.12 4.86 -6.96
C ASP A 82 -3.57 4.12 -8.19
N GLN A 83 -2.32 4.39 -8.51
CA GLN A 83 -1.53 3.80 -9.60
C GLN A 83 -0.19 3.31 -9.05
N MET A 84 0.47 2.39 -9.75
CA MET A 84 1.74 1.80 -9.31
C MET A 84 2.92 2.49 -9.98
N PHE A 85 3.88 2.89 -9.17
CA PHE A 85 5.10 3.58 -9.59
C PHE A 85 6.33 2.84 -9.09
N ILE A 86 7.45 3.02 -9.79
CA ILE A 86 8.77 2.51 -9.40
C ILE A 86 9.78 3.65 -9.26
N THR A 87 10.69 3.50 -8.31
CA THR A 87 11.81 4.44 -8.12
C THR A 87 13.04 3.70 -7.55
N ASP A 88 14.24 4.21 -7.83
CA ASP A 88 15.45 3.75 -7.17
C ASP A 88 15.46 4.16 -5.69
N THR A 89 15.98 3.30 -4.81
CA THR A 89 16.01 3.55 -3.35
C THR A 89 16.89 4.74 -2.96
N ASN A 90 17.73 5.22 -3.88
CA ASN A 90 18.57 6.39 -3.72
C ASN A 90 18.06 7.63 -4.48
N ASN A 91 16.86 7.59 -5.05
CA ASN A 91 16.25 8.73 -5.73
C ASN A 91 15.49 9.64 -4.76
N TYR A 92 16.17 10.69 -4.28
CA TYR A 92 15.61 11.70 -3.39
C TYR A 92 15.05 12.94 -4.12
N ASN A 93 14.89 12.85 -5.44
CA ASN A 93 14.54 14.00 -6.28
C ASN A 93 13.08 14.01 -6.76
N MET A 94 12.18 13.20 -6.15
CA MET A 94 10.78 13.14 -6.59
C MET A 94 9.94 14.38 -6.21
N HIS A 95 10.54 15.40 -5.62
CA HIS A 95 9.97 16.75 -5.55
C HIS A 95 10.01 17.48 -6.92
N THR A 96 10.88 17.04 -7.84
CA THR A 96 11.06 17.64 -9.18
C THR A 96 10.98 16.63 -10.33
N SER A 97 11.07 15.34 -10.04
CA SER A 97 10.94 14.24 -11.00
C SER A 97 9.69 13.42 -10.74
N ILE A 98 9.00 13.02 -11.81
CA ILE A 98 7.91 12.04 -11.73
C ILE A 98 8.54 10.64 -11.82
N PRO A 99 8.18 9.71 -10.93
CA PRO A 99 8.63 8.32 -11.00
C PRO A 99 8.00 7.57 -12.19
N ASP A 100 8.56 6.42 -12.55
CA ASP A 100 8.07 5.63 -13.69
C ASP A 100 6.76 4.93 -13.33
N LEU A 101 5.73 5.12 -14.15
CA LEU A 101 4.44 4.43 -14.04
C LEU A 101 4.58 2.98 -14.54
N VAL A 102 4.19 2.01 -13.71
CA VAL A 102 4.32 0.57 -13.98
C VAL A 102 2.99 -0.18 -13.95
N SER A 103 1.89 0.51 -13.67
CA SER A 103 0.53 0.05 -13.98
C SER A 103 0.04 0.63 -15.31
N THR A 104 -1.18 0.27 -15.73
CA THR A 104 -1.78 0.69 -17.01
C THR A 104 -2.15 2.18 -17.07
N GLY A 105 -2.19 2.88 -15.93
CA GLY A 105 -2.75 4.24 -15.82
C GLY A 105 -4.28 4.28 -15.81
N PHE A 106 -4.93 3.12 -15.88
CA PHE A 106 -6.38 2.96 -15.94
C PHE A 106 -6.92 2.26 -14.70
N GLY A 107 -8.20 2.48 -14.41
CA GLY A 107 -8.88 1.92 -13.26
C GLY A 107 -8.25 2.36 -11.94
N ARG A 108 -8.57 1.63 -10.87
CA ARG A 108 -7.86 1.68 -9.61
C ARG A 108 -6.84 0.55 -9.55
N THR A 109 -5.76 0.77 -8.81
CA THR A 109 -4.81 -0.29 -8.48
C THR A 109 -4.57 -0.34 -6.97
N THR A 110 -4.12 -1.49 -6.46
CA THR A 110 -3.67 -1.61 -5.08
C THR A 110 -2.62 -2.70 -4.88
N CYS A 111 -1.85 -2.58 -3.79
CA CYS A 111 -0.88 -3.55 -3.27
C CYS A 111 0.03 -4.16 -4.35
N SER A 112 1.17 -3.52 -4.63
CA SER A 112 2.14 -4.01 -5.60
C SER A 112 3.30 -4.77 -4.96
N TYR A 113 3.88 -5.72 -5.68
CA TYR A 113 5.10 -6.43 -5.26
C TYR A 113 5.98 -6.75 -6.46
N PHE A 114 7.30 -6.78 -6.28
CA PHE A 114 8.18 -7.37 -7.28
C PHE A 114 8.02 -8.89 -7.30
N LEU A 115 8.18 -9.47 -8.49
CA LEU A 115 8.38 -10.90 -8.66
C LEU A 115 9.89 -11.22 -8.76
N PRO A 116 10.30 -12.48 -8.51
CA PRO A 116 11.70 -12.88 -8.55
C PRO A 116 12.40 -12.46 -9.86
N GLY A 117 13.56 -11.83 -9.73
CA GLY A 117 14.34 -11.29 -10.85
C GLY A 117 14.08 -9.81 -11.15
N ASP A 118 13.18 -9.16 -10.41
CA ASP A 118 12.97 -7.70 -10.41
C ASP A 118 12.67 -7.09 -11.79
N SER A 119 12.12 -7.89 -12.71
CA SER A 119 11.75 -7.46 -14.07
C SER A 119 10.26 -7.24 -14.27
N THR A 120 9.46 -7.70 -13.31
CA THR A 120 7.99 -7.65 -13.35
C THR A 120 7.45 -7.36 -11.96
N ILE A 121 6.28 -6.72 -11.93
CA ILE A 121 5.54 -6.49 -10.70
C ILE A 121 4.18 -7.17 -10.77
N LEU A 122 3.67 -7.55 -9.61
CA LEU A 122 2.33 -8.02 -9.37
C LEU A 122 1.54 -6.88 -8.70
N TYR A 123 0.29 -6.65 -9.08
CA TYR A 123 -0.62 -5.71 -8.40
C TYR A 123 -2.08 -6.04 -8.74
N ALA A 124 -3.01 -5.61 -7.88
CA ALA A 124 -4.44 -5.73 -8.16
C ALA A 124 -4.97 -4.52 -8.92
N SER A 125 -5.92 -4.70 -9.83
CA SER A 125 -6.49 -3.61 -10.61
C SER A 125 -7.92 -3.83 -11.09
N THR A 126 -8.67 -2.73 -11.28
CA THR A 126 -10.03 -2.73 -11.85
C THR A 126 -10.08 -2.37 -13.34
N HIS A 127 -8.92 -2.24 -14.00
CA HIS A 127 -8.82 -1.64 -15.34
C HIS A 127 -9.55 -2.40 -16.45
N LEU A 128 -9.83 -3.70 -16.27
CA LEU A 128 -10.64 -4.48 -17.22
C LEU A 128 -12.13 -4.11 -17.17
N SER A 129 -12.62 -3.67 -16.00
CA SER A 129 -14.02 -3.25 -15.84
C SER A 129 -14.25 -1.83 -16.35
N ASP A 130 -13.40 -0.89 -15.94
CA ASP A 130 -13.49 0.50 -16.39
C ASP A 130 -12.10 1.16 -16.36
N SER A 131 -11.85 2.02 -17.34
CA SER A 131 -10.67 2.87 -17.38
C SER A 131 -10.65 3.96 -16.31
N LEU A 132 -11.83 4.34 -15.79
CA LEU A 132 -12.00 5.37 -14.77
C LEU A 132 -11.84 4.80 -13.36
N CYS A 133 -11.60 5.71 -12.40
CA CYS A 133 -11.65 5.33 -11.00
C CYS A 133 -13.06 4.83 -10.62
N PRO A 134 -13.17 3.68 -9.95
CA PRO A 134 -14.43 3.29 -9.37
C PRO A 134 -14.88 4.32 -8.32
N PRO A 135 -16.19 4.54 -8.17
CA PRO A 135 -16.72 5.54 -7.26
C PRO A 135 -16.38 5.20 -5.81
N VAL A 136 -15.96 6.20 -5.04
CA VAL A 136 -15.76 6.04 -3.59
C VAL A 136 -17.13 6.03 -2.91
N PRO A 137 -17.38 5.14 -1.94
CA PRO A 137 -18.63 5.12 -1.19
C PRO A 137 -18.94 6.48 -0.55
N GLU A 138 -20.22 6.84 -0.53
CA GLU A 138 -20.67 8.04 0.17
C GLU A 138 -20.40 7.93 1.67
N ARG A 139 -20.16 9.08 2.30
CA ARG A 139 -19.96 9.12 3.75
C ARG A 139 -21.28 8.79 4.46
N ARG A 140 -21.24 7.77 5.32
CA ARG A 140 -22.38 7.38 6.15
C ARG A 140 -22.82 8.50 7.10
N GLU A 141 -24.12 8.56 7.39
CA GLU A 141 -24.72 9.53 8.33
C GLU A 141 -24.14 9.44 9.74
N ASP A 142 -23.81 8.22 10.19
CA ASP A 142 -23.17 7.94 11.48
C ASP A 142 -21.68 8.34 11.53
N GLY A 143 -21.11 8.78 10.40
CA GLY A 143 -19.72 9.19 10.27
C GLY A 143 -18.71 8.04 10.34
N LYS A 144 -19.14 6.78 10.42
CA LYS A 144 -18.26 5.60 10.41
C LYS A 144 -17.60 5.46 9.03
N TYR A 145 -16.30 5.19 9.03
CA TYR A 145 -15.53 5.01 7.81
C TYR A 145 -15.64 3.56 7.32
N VAL A 146 -16.08 3.37 6.08
CA VAL A 146 -16.19 2.06 5.41
C VAL A 146 -15.19 1.97 4.26
N TRP A 147 -14.75 0.77 3.97
CA TRP A 147 -13.87 0.47 2.84
C TRP A 147 -14.66 -0.17 1.72
N PRO A 148 -14.52 0.31 0.47
CA PRO A 148 -15.11 -0.35 -0.68
C PRO A 148 -14.37 -1.65 -1.02
N ILE A 149 -15.15 -2.68 -1.31
CA ILE A 149 -14.73 -3.95 -1.90
C ILE A 149 -15.23 -3.92 -3.34
N TYR A 150 -14.37 -3.46 -4.26
CA TYR A 150 -14.72 -3.44 -5.68
C TYR A 150 -14.63 -4.86 -6.23
N ASP A 151 -15.76 -5.38 -6.71
CA ASP A 151 -15.95 -6.71 -7.29
C ASP A 151 -15.31 -6.91 -8.67
N SER A 152 -14.53 -5.92 -9.12
CA SER A 152 -13.80 -5.90 -10.39
C SER A 152 -12.28 -5.95 -10.19
N PHE A 153 -11.82 -6.11 -8.94
CA PHE A 153 -10.40 -6.26 -8.67
C PHE A 153 -9.95 -7.67 -9.04
N ASP A 154 -9.01 -7.71 -10.00
CA ASP A 154 -8.22 -8.89 -10.31
C ASP A 154 -6.73 -8.60 -10.12
N ILE A 155 -5.93 -9.65 -9.96
CA ILE A 155 -4.48 -9.57 -9.80
C ILE A 155 -3.81 -9.75 -11.15
N PHE A 156 -2.90 -8.83 -11.48
CA PHE A 156 -2.17 -8.79 -12.73
C PHE A 156 -0.67 -8.75 -12.51
N ILE A 157 0.06 -9.17 -13.52
CA ILE A 157 1.52 -9.04 -13.62
C ILE A 157 1.82 -8.13 -14.79
N SER A 158 2.64 -7.09 -14.57
CA SER A 158 3.15 -6.22 -15.62
C SER A 158 4.69 -6.24 -15.70
N ASP A 159 5.21 -5.83 -16.85
CA ASP A 159 6.61 -5.39 -16.93
C ASP A 159 6.79 -3.99 -16.30
N LEU A 160 8.04 -3.57 -16.17
CA LEU A 160 8.38 -2.24 -15.64
C LEU A 160 8.04 -1.08 -16.59
N LYS A 161 7.26 -1.32 -17.65
CA LYS A 161 6.73 -0.31 -18.58
C LYS A 161 5.20 -0.25 -18.55
N GLY A 162 4.55 -1.00 -17.66
CA GLY A 162 3.10 -1.05 -17.55
C GLY A 162 2.41 -1.96 -18.57
N ASN A 163 3.14 -2.79 -19.31
CA ASN A 163 2.52 -3.79 -20.19
C ASN A 163 2.07 -4.98 -19.34
N ILE A 164 0.79 -5.32 -19.40
CA ILE A 164 0.26 -6.53 -18.75
C ILE A 164 0.85 -7.77 -19.45
N ILE A 165 1.54 -8.61 -18.69
CA ILE A 165 2.12 -9.88 -19.14
C ILE A 165 1.16 -11.03 -18.84
N HIS A 166 0.48 -10.97 -17.69
CA HIS A 166 -0.39 -12.04 -17.23
C HIS A 166 -1.50 -11.50 -16.32
N GLN A 167 -2.68 -12.11 -16.41
CA GLN A 167 -3.77 -11.95 -15.45
C GLN A 167 -3.78 -13.21 -14.58
N LEU A 168 -3.50 -13.05 -13.29
CA LEU A 168 -3.33 -14.14 -12.33
C LEU A 168 -4.68 -14.67 -11.82
N THR A 169 -5.67 -13.79 -11.70
CA THR A 169 -7.04 -14.12 -11.28
C THR A 169 -8.04 -13.58 -12.29
N ASP A 170 -9.14 -14.30 -12.48
CA ASP A 170 -10.19 -13.97 -13.44
C ASP A 170 -11.60 -14.35 -12.94
N LEU A 171 -11.76 -14.42 -11.62
CA LEU A 171 -13.04 -14.80 -10.99
C LEU A 171 -13.81 -13.55 -10.58
N ASP A 172 -15.13 -13.59 -10.77
CA ASP A 172 -16.02 -12.53 -10.30
C ASP A 172 -15.82 -12.27 -8.79
N GLY A 173 -15.56 -11.01 -8.44
CA GLY A 173 -15.40 -10.58 -7.05
C GLY A 173 -14.13 -9.78 -6.81
N TYR A 174 -13.70 -9.77 -5.56
CA TYR A 174 -12.54 -9.03 -5.10
C TYR A 174 -11.37 -9.99 -4.93
N ASP A 175 -10.34 -9.85 -5.77
CA ASP A 175 -9.02 -10.46 -5.61
C ASP A 175 -7.96 -9.36 -5.54
N ALA A 176 -7.42 -9.12 -4.34
CA ALA A 176 -6.43 -8.04 -4.12
C ALA A 176 -5.52 -8.29 -2.92
N GLU A 177 -4.83 -7.25 -2.44
CA GLU A 177 -3.95 -7.28 -1.26
C GLU A 177 -2.85 -8.33 -1.37
N ALA A 178 -2.35 -8.54 -2.59
CA ALA A 178 -1.45 -9.63 -2.90
C ALA A 178 0.01 -9.29 -2.58
N THR A 179 0.72 -10.23 -1.95
CA THR A 179 2.14 -10.10 -1.63
C THR A 179 2.90 -11.37 -2.03
N VAL A 180 4.20 -11.24 -2.26
CA VAL A 180 5.06 -12.32 -2.75
C VAL A 180 5.95 -12.82 -1.62
N SER A 181 6.08 -14.14 -1.50
CA SER A 181 7.01 -14.79 -0.57
C SER A 181 8.45 -14.32 -0.84
N PRO A 182 9.25 -13.96 0.19
CA PRO A 182 10.68 -13.67 0.03
C PRO A 182 11.48 -14.84 -0.57
N LYS A 183 10.94 -16.06 -0.55
CA LYS A 183 11.53 -17.22 -1.25
C LYS A 183 11.24 -17.25 -2.75
N GLY A 184 10.36 -16.38 -3.24
CA GLY A 184 10.00 -16.29 -4.65
C GLY A 184 9.23 -17.50 -5.17
N ASP A 185 8.44 -18.16 -4.32
CA ASP A 185 7.78 -19.43 -4.64
C ASP A 185 6.25 -19.37 -4.51
N LYS A 186 5.70 -18.37 -3.81
CA LYS A 186 4.28 -18.23 -3.51
C LYS A 186 3.80 -16.79 -3.52
N ILE A 187 2.51 -16.65 -3.76
CA ILE A 187 1.73 -15.43 -3.57
C ILE A 187 0.71 -15.71 -2.47
N VAL A 188 0.46 -14.74 -1.60
CA VAL A 188 -0.72 -14.69 -0.72
C VAL A 188 -1.57 -13.50 -1.14
N PHE A 189 -2.88 -13.61 -1.07
CA PHE A 189 -3.80 -12.55 -1.44
C PHE A 189 -5.16 -12.72 -0.75
N THR A 190 -5.94 -11.65 -0.69
CA THR A 190 -7.31 -11.65 -0.15
C THR A 190 -8.31 -11.88 -1.26
N SER A 191 -9.27 -12.77 -1.03
CA SER A 191 -10.35 -13.06 -1.97
C SER A 191 -11.71 -13.17 -1.29
N ILE A 192 -12.76 -12.70 -1.96
CA ILE A 192 -14.16 -12.88 -1.54
C ILE A 192 -14.79 -14.19 -2.02
N ARG A 193 -14.05 -15.05 -2.75
CA ARG A 193 -14.62 -16.21 -3.46
C ARG A 193 -15.33 -17.27 -2.58
N SER A 194 -15.08 -17.29 -1.27
CA SER A 194 -15.82 -18.15 -0.31
C SER A 194 -17.14 -17.53 0.17
N GLY A 195 -17.44 -16.28 -0.24
CA GLY A 195 -18.52 -15.46 0.31
C GLY A 195 -18.10 -14.58 1.49
N ASP A 196 -16.82 -14.61 1.88
CA ASP A 196 -16.21 -13.75 2.89
C ASP A 196 -14.78 -13.37 2.46
N LEU A 197 -14.21 -12.32 3.03
CA LEU A 197 -12.85 -11.86 2.69
C LEU A 197 -11.81 -12.68 3.43
N GLU A 198 -11.29 -13.70 2.74
CA GLU A 198 -10.37 -14.70 3.28
C GLU A 198 -9.02 -14.64 2.58
N LEU A 199 -7.98 -15.16 3.23
CA LEU A 199 -6.65 -15.31 2.66
C LEU A 199 -6.55 -16.58 1.81
N TYR A 200 -5.88 -16.46 0.68
CA TYR A 200 -5.55 -17.55 -0.22
C TYR A 200 -4.07 -17.50 -0.58
N THR A 201 -3.47 -18.67 -0.83
CA THR A 201 -2.14 -18.77 -1.43
C THR A 201 -2.20 -19.46 -2.79
N CYS A 202 -1.26 -19.15 -3.66
CA CYS A 202 -1.05 -19.85 -4.93
C CYS A 202 0.43 -19.86 -5.31
N ASN A 203 0.77 -20.61 -6.35
CA ASN A 203 2.06 -20.51 -7.04
C ASN A 203 2.14 -19.19 -7.82
N LEU A 204 3.35 -18.79 -8.24
CA LEU A 204 3.56 -17.56 -9.01
C LEU A 204 2.85 -17.52 -10.36
N ASP A 205 2.48 -18.68 -10.91
CA ASP A 205 1.72 -18.83 -12.16
C ASP A 205 0.20 -18.91 -11.94
N GLY A 206 -0.26 -18.68 -10.71
CA GLY A 206 -1.68 -18.73 -10.33
C GLY A 206 -2.20 -20.14 -10.02
N THR A 207 -1.40 -21.19 -10.24
CA THR A 207 -1.82 -22.56 -9.96
C THR A 207 -1.81 -22.88 -8.47
N ASN A 208 -2.44 -23.99 -8.07
CA ASN A 208 -2.48 -24.48 -6.69
C ASN A 208 -3.05 -23.48 -5.67
N VAL A 209 -4.15 -22.81 -6.05
CA VAL A 209 -4.90 -21.94 -5.13
C VAL A 209 -5.39 -22.73 -3.91
N LYS A 210 -5.10 -22.23 -2.71
CA LYS A 210 -5.50 -22.81 -1.43
C LYS A 210 -6.04 -21.73 -0.50
N GLN A 211 -7.20 -21.96 0.10
CA GLN A 211 -7.76 -21.12 1.15
C GLN A 211 -7.00 -21.35 2.47
N ILE A 212 -6.63 -20.26 3.15
CA ILE A 212 -5.81 -20.25 4.38
C ILE A 212 -6.66 -19.94 5.60
N THR A 213 -7.62 -19.02 5.48
CA THR A 213 -8.52 -18.61 6.56
C THR A 213 -9.98 -18.92 6.20
N ASN A 214 -10.84 -19.11 7.20
CA ASN A 214 -12.24 -19.47 7.01
C ASN A 214 -13.15 -19.00 8.17
N GLU A 215 -12.71 -18.03 8.96
CA GLU A 215 -13.45 -17.52 10.11
C GLU A 215 -14.15 -16.22 9.72
N LEU A 216 -15.44 -16.09 10.06
CA LEU A 216 -16.24 -14.92 9.70
C LEU A 216 -15.54 -13.60 10.06
N GLY A 217 -15.37 -12.73 9.07
CA GLY A 217 -14.75 -11.42 9.24
C GLY A 217 -13.84 -11.06 8.07
N TYR A 218 -13.26 -9.87 8.17
CA TYR A 218 -12.30 -9.40 7.17
C TYR A 218 -10.90 -9.90 7.51
N ASP A 219 -10.28 -10.65 6.60
CA ASP A 219 -8.84 -10.97 6.59
C ASP A 219 -8.13 -10.35 5.40
N GLY A 220 -7.07 -9.58 5.67
CA GLY A 220 -6.28 -9.00 4.59
C GLY A 220 -4.90 -8.49 4.96
N GLY A 221 -4.23 -7.91 3.97
CA GLY A 221 -2.90 -7.33 4.07
C GLY A 221 -1.88 -8.31 4.63
N ALA A 222 -1.86 -9.54 4.10
CA ALA A 222 -1.01 -10.61 4.58
C ALA A 222 0.41 -10.52 4.03
N PHE A 223 1.41 -10.82 4.86
CA PHE A 223 2.83 -10.89 4.48
C PHE A 223 3.45 -12.19 4.95
N PHE A 224 4.37 -12.73 4.15
CA PHE A 224 5.17 -13.90 4.52
C PHE A 224 6.28 -13.53 5.51
N SER A 225 6.66 -14.48 6.37
CA SER A 225 7.96 -14.45 7.05
C SER A 225 9.11 -14.61 6.04
N ASN A 226 10.32 -14.20 6.41
CA ASN A 226 11.50 -14.25 5.53
C ASN A 226 11.90 -15.68 5.17
N ASP A 227 11.65 -16.63 6.09
CA ASP A 227 11.77 -18.06 5.83
C ASP A 227 10.64 -18.66 4.97
N GLY A 228 9.56 -17.91 4.70
CA GLY A 228 8.40 -18.32 3.92
C GLY A 228 7.44 -19.27 4.64
N SER A 229 7.66 -19.56 5.92
CA SER A 229 6.89 -20.57 6.66
C SER A 229 5.61 -20.05 7.30
N LYS A 230 5.49 -18.74 7.52
CA LYS A 230 4.36 -18.11 8.23
C LYS A 230 3.77 -16.95 7.45
N LEU A 231 2.54 -16.63 7.80
CA LEU A 231 1.82 -15.44 7.35
C LEU A 231 1.46 -14.58 8.56
N ILE A 232 1.66 -13.27 8.46
CA ILE A 232 1.15 -12.26 9.38
C ILE A 232 0.12 -11.39 8.65
N PHE A 233 -1.01 -11.10 9.28
CA PHE A 233 -2.09 -10.35 8.63
C PHE A 233 -2.93 -9.59 9.66
N ARG A 234 -3.73 -8.65 9.18
CA ARG A 234 -4.76 -7.97 9.99
C ARG A 234 -6.09 -8.69 9.82
N ALA A 235 -6.85 -8.81 10.90
CA ALA A 235 -8.19 -9.34 10.86
C ALA A 235 -9.16 -8.52 11.70
N SER A 236 -10.43 -8.48 11.29
CA SER A 236 -11.54 -8.01 12.12
C SER A 236 -12.60 -9.08 12.23
N ARG A 237 -12.79 -9.61 13.44
CA ARG A 237 -13.68 -10.74 13.74
C ARG A 237 -14.91 -10.27 14.52
N PRO A 238 -16.06 -9.98 13.87
CA PRO A 238 -17.29 -9.64 14.57
C PRO A 238 -17.79 -10.84 15.38
N LYS A 239 -18.17 -10.62 16.65
CA LYS A 239 -18.60 -11.71 17.56
C LYS A 239 -20.02 -11.51 18.06
N ALA A 240 -20.41 -10.27 18.34
CA ALA A 240 -21.75 -9.97 18.80
C ALA A 240 -22.75 -10.08 17.63
N LYS A 241 -24.02 -10.41 17.95
CA LYS A 241 -25.05 -10.64 16.93
C LYS A 241 -25.24 -9.43 16.01
N ASP A 242 -25.28 -8.24 16.59
CA ASP A 242 -25.40 -6.96 15.89
C ASP A 242 -24.17 -6.63 15.05
N GLU A 243 -22.97 -6.92 15.54
CA GLU A 243 -21.72 -6.78 14.76
C GLU A 243 -21.72 -7.70 13.53
N ILE A 244 -22.16 -8.95 13.70
CA ILE A 244 -22.25 -9.94 12.62
C ILE A 244 -23.29 -9.51 11.58
N GLU A 245 -24.45 -9.00 12.02
CA GLU A 245 -25.49 -8.49 11.13
C GLU A 245 -25.02 -7.24 10.37
N GLU A 246 -24.36 -6.28 11.04
CA GLU A 246 -23.77 -5.10 10.39
C GLU A 246 -22.69 -5.50 9.38
N TYR A 247 -21.79 -6.41 9.75
CA TYR A 247 -20.73 -6.91 8.86
C TYR A 247 -21.30 -7.54 7.58
N LYS A 248 -22.23 -8.49 7.72
CA LYS A 248 -22.84 -9.18 6.56
C LYS A 248 -23.64 -8.22 5.68
N SER A 249 -24.32 -7.26 6.29
CA SER A 249 -25.06 -6.22 5.55
C SER A 249 -24.11 -5.36 4.72
N LEU A 250 -23.00 -4.90 5.31
CA LEU A 250 -21.98 -4.14 4.58
C LEU A 250 -21.36 -4.96 3.46
N LEU A 251 -20.96 -6.21 3.73
CA LEU A 251 -20.32 -7.08 2.75
C LEU A 251 -21.22 -7.33 1.54
N ALA A 252 -22.52 -7.54 1.76
CA ALA A 252 -23.51 -7.70 0.69
C ALA A 252 -23.68 -6.45 -0.19
N ASN A 253 -23.23 -5.29 0.28
CA ASN A 253 -23.21 -4.03 -0.47
C ASN A 253 -21.80 -3.67 -0.99
N GLY A 254 -20.84 -4.61 -0.97
CA GLY A 254 -19.46 -4.38 -1.40
C GLY A 254 -18.70 -3.45 -0.45
N LEU A 255 -18.96 -3.53 0.86
CA LEU A 255 -18.37 -2.67 1.87
C LEU A 255 -17.87 -3.51 3.06
N VAL A 256 -16.82 -3.02 3.72
CA VAL A 256 -16.43 -3.50 5.05
C VAL A 256 -16.15 -2.34 5.99
N GLN A 257 -16.23 -2.61 7.29
CA GLN A 257 -15.91 -1.64 8.34
C GLN A 257 -15.07 -2.29 9.43
N PRO A 258 -13.76 -2.48 9.20
CA PRO A 258 -12.91 -3.13 10.18
C PRO A 258 -12.60 -2.17 11.34
N THR A 259 -13.38 -2.26 12.43
CA THR A 259 -13.33 -1.32 13.57
C THR A 259 -12.31 -1.72 14.64
N ASN A 260 -12.22 -3.02 14.91
CA ASN A 260 -11.24 -3.62 15.81
C ASN A 260 -10.36 -4.54 14.97
N MET A 261 -9.29 -3.97 14.40
CA MET A 261 -8.31 -4.75 13.65
C MET A 261 -7.21 -5.18 14.58
N GLU A 262 -6.98 -6.48 14.63
CA GLU A 262 -5.90 -7.09 15.39
C GLU A 262 -5.01 -7.91 14.45
N LEU A 263 -3.78 -8.16 14.87
CA LEU A 263 -2.83 -8.93 14.09
C LEU A 263 -2.97 -10.41 14.43
N PHE A 264 -2.90 -11.24 13.40
CA PHE A 264 -2.96 -12.70 13.48
C PHE A 264 -1.81 -13.30 12.70
N ILE A 265 -1.29 -14.41 13.20
CA ILE A 265 -0.25 -15.20 12.57
C ILE A 265 -0.74 -16.63 12.38
N CYS A 266 -0.35 -17.26 11.28
CA CYS A 266 -0.53 -18.69 11.04
C CYS A 266 0.67 -19.24 10.25
N ASN A 267 0.76 -20.56 10.13
CA ASN A 267 1.63 -21.19 9.14
C ASN A 267 1.07 -20.91 7.73
N VAL A 268 1.93 -20.98 6.72
CA VAL A 268 1.57 -20.73 5.31
C VAL A 268 0.47 -21.67 4.78
N ASP A 269 0.21 -22.79 5.45
CA ASP A 269 -0.86 -23.74 5.14
C ASP A 269 -2.17 -23.49 5.93
N GLY A 270 -2.23 -22.43 6.73
CA GLY A 270 -3.37 -22.04 7.56
C GLY A 270 -3.39 -22.67 8.96
N THR A 271 -2.48 -23.59 9.27
CA THR A 271 -2.40 -24.19 10.61
C THR A 271 -1.77 -23.24 11.64
N ASP A 272 -1.93 -23.53 12.94
CA ASP A 272 -1.36 -22.70 14.04
C ASP A 272 -1.83 -21.23 14.02
N LEU A 273 -3.07 -21.00 13.56
CA LEU A 273 -3.68 -19.67 13.56
C LEU A 273 -3.88 -19.17 14.99
N ARG A 274 -3.29 -18.02 15.30
CA ARG A 274 -3.46 -17.34 16.59
C ARG A 274 -3.38 -15.82 16.46
N GLN A 275 -4.10 -15.16 17.35
CA GLN A 275 -4.06 -13.71 17.52
C GLN A 275 -2.75 -13.29 18.23
N ILE A 276 -2.12 -12.22 17.76
CA ILE A 276 -0.90 -11.63 18.34
C ILE A 276 -1.20 -10.39 19.19
N THR A 277 -2.06 -9.49 18.69
CA THR A 277 -2.38 -8.25 19.40
C THR A 277 -3.79 -8.31 19.98
N SER A 278 -4.01 -7.62 21.11
CA SER A 278 -5.33 -7.38 21.69
C SER A 278 -5.38 -5.96 22.25
N LEU A 279 -5.04 -5.00 21.38
CA LEU A 279 -4.79 -3.61 21.76
C LEU A 279 -6.05 -2.73 21.63
N GLY A 280 -7.06 -3.21 20.91
CA GLY A 280 -8.18 -2.40 20.45
C GLY A 280 -7.76 -1.43 19.35
N GLY A 281 -8.73 -0.69 18.83
CA GLY A 281 -8.50 0.24 17.72
C GLY A 281 -8.07 -0.49 16.44
N ALA A 282 -7.24 0.16 15.65
CA ALA A 282 -6.73 -0.36 14.40
C ALA A 282 -5.24 -0.72 14.53
N ASN A 283 -4.93 -2.01 14.39
CA ASN A 283 -3.57 -2.56 14.34
C ASN A 283 -3.39 -3.24 12.98
N TRP A 284 -2.51 -2.70 12.14
CA TRP A 284 -2.53 -3.02 10.71
C TRP A 284 -1.20 -2.73 10.01
N ALA A 285 -1.12 -3.12 8.74
CA ALA A 285 0.10 -3.13 7.93
C ALA A 285 1.28 -3.80 8.67
N PRO A 286 1.10 -5.06 9.14
CA PRO A 286 2.17 -5.77 9.81
C PRO A 286 3.26 -6.19 8.82
N PHE A 287 4.50 -6.22 9.26
CA PHE A 287 5.61 -6.75 8.48
C PHE A 287 6.62 -7.44 9.41
N PHE A 288 7.19 -8.56 8.95
CA PHE A 288 8.20 -9.27 9.73
C PHE A 288 9.51 -8.48 9.77
N HIS A 289 10.13 -8.41 10.94
CA HIS A 289 11.53 -8.05 11.05
C HIS A 289 12.39 -9.13 10.35
N PRO A 290 13.52 -8.79 9.71
CA PRO A 290 14.43 -9.73 9.03
C PRO A 290 14.87 -10.94 9.87
N SER A 291 14.79 -10.84 11.20
CA SER A 291 15.09 -11.95 12.11
C SER A 291 13.96 -12.99 12.26
N ASP A 292 12.77 -12.76 11.69
CA ASP A 292 11.54 -13.53 11.88
C ASP A 292 11.05 -13.67 13.34
N GLN A 293 11.66 -12.92 14.28
CA GLN A 293 11.31 -12.96 15.70
C GLN A 293 10.39 -11.82 16.14
N LYS A 294 10.28 -10.77 15.33
CA LYS A 294 9.50 -9.56 15.64
C LYS A 294 8.66 -9.14 14.45
N ILE A 295 7.61 -8.38 14.74
CA ILE A 295 6.70 -7.81 13.76
C ILE A 295 6.62 -6.32 14.03
N ILE A 296 6.82 -5.50 13.00
CA ILE A 296 6.53 -4.07 13.02
C ILE A 296 5.15 -3.82 12.42
N PHE A 297 4.39 -2.87 12.95
CA PHE A 297 3.02 -2.59 12.49
C PHE A 297 2.60 -1.16 12.84
N SER A 298 1.56 -0.65 12.18
CA SER A 298 0.93 0.64 12.50
C SER A 298 -0.21 0.45 13.50
N SER A 299 -0.30 1.32 14.50
CA SER A 299 -1.40 1.28 15.46
C SER A 299 -1.80 2.65 16.00
N ASN A 300 -3.09 2.80 16.26
CA ASN A 300 -3.67 3.94 16.97
C ASN A 300 -4.12 3.60 18.41
N HIS A 301 -3.73 2.45 18.97
CA HIS A 301 -4.24 1.99 20.28
C HIS A 301 -3.95 2.95 21.45
N LYS A 302 -2.91 3.80 21.33
CA LYS A 302 -2.62 4.87 22.32
C LYS A 302 -3.46 6.14 22.11
N SER A 303 -4.20 6.24 21.02
CA SER A 303 -5.06 7.37 20.74
C SER A 303 -6.41 7.26 21.45
N LYS A 304 -6.92 8.40 21.93
CA LYS A 304 -8.28 8.53 22.46
C LYS A 304 -9.36 8.75 21.39
N ARG A 305 -8.96 9.09 20.15
CA ARG A 305 -9.87 9.51 19.06
C ARG A 305 -9.59 8.80 17.73
N GLY A 306 -8.89 7.66 17.77
CA GLY A 306 -8.53 6.89 16.57
C GLY A 306 -7.39 7.47 15.74
N PHE A 307 -6.73 8.53 16.22
CA PHE A 307 -5.57 9.21 15.62
C PHE A 307 -4.75 9.93 16.73
N PRO A 308 -3.40 9.94 16.73
CA PRO A 308 -2.46 9.55 15.67
C PRO A 308 -2.29 8.04 15.51
N PHE A 309 -1.59 7.66 14.43
CA PHE A 309 -1.04 6.32 14.22
C PHE A 309 0.47 6.39 14.31
N ASN A 310 1.07 5.46 15.05
CA ASN A 310 2.51 5.29 15.11
C ASN A 310 2.89 3.84 14.81
N LEU A 311 4.17 3.64 14.51
CA LEU A 311 4.74 2.31 14.35
C LEU A 311 5.06 1.72 15.72
N PHE A 312 4.77 0.44 15.86
CA PHE A 312 5.07 -0.39 17.02
C PHE A 312 5.74 -1.68 16.56
N MET A 313 6.55 -2.27 17.44
CA MET A 313 7.16 -3.57 17.22
C MET A 313 6.79 -4.49 18.38
N ILE A 314 6.49 -5.74 18.06
CA ILE A 314 6.08 -6.78 19.01
C ILE A 314 6.81 -8.08 18.68
N ASP A 315 7.09 -8.92 19.66
CA ASP A 315 7.64 -10.25 19.38
C ASP A 315 6.55 -11.12 18.76
N VAL A 316 6.94 -12.13 17.96
CA VAL A 316 5.99 -13.01 17.27
C VAL A 316 5.05 -13.75 18.24
N ASP A 317 5.44 -13.93 19.50
CA ASP A 317 4.60 -14.54 20.54
C ASP A 317 3.57 -13.57 21.17
N GLY A 318 3.59 -12.29 20.78
CA GLY A 318 2.72 -11.24 21.32
C GLY A 318 3.30 -10.51 22.54
N SER A 319 4.52 -10.82 22.96
CA SER A 319 5.19 -10.14 24.06
C SER A 319 6.03 -8.94 23.61
N ASN A 320 6.60 -8.20 24.56
CA ASN A 320 7.58 -7.13 24.32
C ASN A 320 7.15 -6.00 23.36
N LEU A 321 5.87 -5.62 23.37
CA LEU A 321 5.35 -4.48 22.63
C LEU A 321 6.14 -3.18 22.94
N LYS A 322 6.69 -2.56 21.90
CA LYS A 322 7.45 -1.30 21.96
C LYS A 322 6.98 -0.35 20.88
N GLN A 323 7.00 0.94 21.18
CA GLN A 323 6.74 1.99 20.20
C GLN A 323 8.03 2.33 19.44
N ILE A 324 7.91 2.57 18.14
CA ILE A 324 9.03 2.83 17.23
C ILE A 324 9.04 4.28 16.74
N THR A 325 7.88 4.81 16.36
CA THR A 325 7.73 6.21 15.95
C THR A 325 6.91 7.03 16.93
N TYR A 326 7.16 8.33 16.98
CA TYR A 326 6.61 9.23 18.01
C TYR A 326 6.02 10.52 17.43
N ASP A 327 5.73 10.52 16.13
CA ASP A 327 5.06 11.65 15.52
C ASP A 327 3.62 11.82 16.06
N ASN A 328 3.06 13.02 15.94
CA ASN A 328 1.66 13.29 16.30
C ASN A 328 0.73 13.20 15.08
N MET A 329 1.16 12.51 14.04
CA MET A 329 0.51 12.43 12.74
C MET A 329 0.16 10.97 12.43
N PHE A 330 0.62 10.49 11.29
CA PHE A 330 0.27 9.18 10.78
C PHE A 330 1.55 8.54 10.30
N ASP A 331 1.95 7.44 10.91
CA ASP A 331 3.00 6.57 10.41
C ASP A 331 2.42 5.17 10.14
N ALA A 332 2.62 4.67 8.93
CA ALA A 332 2.08 3.38 8.50
C ALA A 332 2.93 2.71 7.43
N PHE A 333 2.49 1.50 7.04
CA PHE A 333 3.11 0.68 5.98
C PHE A 333 4.63 0.50 6.12
N PRO A 334 5.13 0.08 7.30
CA PRO A 334 6.54 -0.22 7.48
C PRO A 334 6.96 -1.47 6.71
N VAL A 335 8.06 -1.41 5.96
CA VAL A 335 8.64 -2.56 5.25
C VAL A 335 10.16 -2.52 5.37
N PHE A 336 10.75 -3.58 5.92
CA PHE A 336 12.21 -3.72 5.99
C PHE A 336 12.80 -4.07 4.62
N SER A 337 13.99 -3.58 4.33
CA SER A 337 14.80 -4.09 3.22
C SER A 337 15.18 -5.55 3.47
N ASN A 338 15.44 -6.31 2.40
CA ASN A 338 15.76 -7.72 2.49
C ASN A 338 17.08 -7.96 3.26
N ASP A 339 18.03 -7.03 3.16
CA ASP A 339 19.26 -7.03 3.94
C ASP A 339 19.11 -6.58 5.41
N GLY A 340 17.92 -6.08 5.79
CA GLY A 340 17.59 -5.61 7.12
C GLY A 340 18.27 -4.31 7.57
N GLN A 341 18.97 -3.61 6.67
CA GLN A 341 19.68 -2.37 7.00
C GLN A 341 18.78 -1.14 6.92
N LYS A 342 17.62 -1.22 6.26
CA LYS A 342 16.73 -0.10 6.02
C LYS A 342 15.29 -0.44 6.29
N ILE A 343 14.50 0.61 6.48
CA ILE A 343 13.05 0.56 6.52
C ILE A 343 12.50 1.65 5.61
N VAL A 344 11.49 1.29 4.81
CA VAL A 344 10.60 2.25 4.15
C VAL A 344 9.29 2.31 4.92
N PHE A 345 8.72 3.50 5.07
CA PHE A 345 7.41 3.69 5.69
C PHE A 345 6.71 4.90 5.08
N SER A 346 5.39 4.95 5.23
CA SER A 346 4.56 6.07 4.80
C SER A 346 4.25 6.95 5.99
N SER A 347 4.34 8.27 5.84
CA SER A 347 4.05 9.18 6.93
C SER A 347 3.45 10.52 6.47
N ASN A 348 2.68 11.12 7.36
CA ASN A 348 2.19 12.49 7.24
C ASN A 348 3.14 13.50 7.91
N ARG A 349 4.31 13.06 8.39
CA ARG A 349 5.37 13.96 8.81
C ARG A 349 5.82 14.83 7.63
N ASN A 350 6.22 16.07 7.93
CA ASN A 350 6.67 17.04 6.92
C ASN A 350 5.72 17.22 5.73
N ASN A 351 4.42 17.36 5.99
CA ASN A 351 3.41 17.54 4.96
C ASN A 351 2.92 18.99 4.78
N GLY A 352 3.59 19.97 5.41
CA GLY A 352 3.22 21.38 5.35
C GLY A 352 1.86 21.71 5.99
N GLY A 353 1.40 20.90 6.94
CA GLY A 353 0.11 21.07 7.62
C GLY A 353 -1.11 20.53 6.85
N THR A 354 -0.86 19.75 5.80
CA THR A 354 -1.91 19.11 4.99
C THR A 354 -2.28 17.73 5.56
N ARG A 355 -2.85 16.86 4.73
CA ARG A 355 -3.08 15.43 5.01
C ARG A 355 -2.30 14.52 4.05
N GLU A 356 -1.36 15.10 3.31
CA GLU A 356 -0.56 14.34 2.35
C GLU A 356 0.22 13.24 3.07
N THR A 357 0.21 12.05 2.45
CA THR A 357 0.97 10.89 2.89
C THR A 357 2.16 10.72 1.95
N ASN A 358 3.37 10.63 2.51
CA ASN A 358 4.60 10.53 1.73
C ASN A 358 5.45 9.35 2.17
N LEU A 359 6.31 8.87 1.27
CA LEU A 359 7.25 7.81 1.55
C LEU A 359 8.53 8.34 2.18
N PHE A 360 9.05 7.60 3.15
CA PHE A 360 10.31 7.86 3.83
C PHE A 360 11.14 6.58 3.87
N ILE A 361 12.45 6.71 3.65
CA ILE A 361 13.44 5.66 3.92
C ILE A 361 14.27 6.08 5.13
N ALA A 362 14.60 5.14 6.00
CA ALA A 362 15.51 5.33 7.12
C ALA A 362 16.49 4.16 7.24
N ASP A 363 17.65 4.43 7.83
CA ASP A 363 18.57 3.38 8.27
C ASP A 363 18.02 2.75 9.55
N TRP A 364 18.00 1.41 9.61
CA TRP A 364 17.55 0.66 10.77
C TRP A 364 18.70 0.35 11.73
N LYS A 365 18.40 0.39 13.03
CA LYS A 365 19.32 0.03 14.11
C LYS A 365 18.59 -0.79 15.18
N ASP A 366 19.06 -2.00 15.43
CA ASP A 366 18.54 -2.90 16.47
C ASP A 366 18.74 -2.41 17.91
#